data_AF-A0A355AKN3-F1
#
_entry.id   AF-A0A355AKN3-F1
#
_cell.length_a   1.000
_cell.length_b   1.000
_cell.length_c   1.000
_cell.angle_alpha   90.00
_cell.angle_beta   90.00
_cell.angle_gamma   90.00
#
_symmetry.space_group_name_H-M   'P 1'
#
loop_
_entity.id
_entity.type
_entity.pdbx_description
1 polymer ?
#
loop_
_entity_poly.entity_id
_entity_poly.type
_entity_poly.pdbx_seq_one_letter_code
_entity_poly.pdbx_strand_id
1 'polypeptide(L)'
;AHAADYLTEVARPSEKKDGRLPQMQDGYEIRSIILGRLERLLRNKGSTHSILGPWVQLSKVPDDRLASNADEILNQCIESIPDLNMCVEQELSSAKPHSLKDLAAAYGRLIARAVFNENEEAKSRIQESKDLHSLWLVFGKVGTPFVVLENEWKSVSKRSERDEHKKRKRSVLAHQADTPGGPPRAMVLVDKSEPTESFVFLRGSPGRRGEKMDRRVPKILGGDFVDKRTSGRLDLADTIVDPENPLTARVFVNWVWTHHFGQGLISTPGDL
;
A
#
# COMPACT_ATOMS: atom_id res chain seq x y z
N ALA A 1 -17.79 7.07 5.66
CA ALA A 1 -17.73 7.35 7.11
C ALA A 1 -16.68 8.41 7.45
N HIS A 2 -15.38 8.16 7.20
CA HIS A 2 -14.29 9.03 7.72
C HIS A 2 -13.86 10.22 6.85
N ALA A 3 -14.58 10.53 5.77
CA ALA A 3 -14.15 11.58 4.83
C ALA A 3 -13.99 12.96 5.51
N ALA A 4 -14.88 13.28 6.46
CA ALA A 4 -14.81 14.50 7.26
C ALA A 4 -13.55 14.56 8.14
N ASP A 5 -13.15 13.44 8.73
CA ASP A 5 -11.99 13.39 9.60
C ASP A 5 -10.69 13.60 8.80
N TYR A 6 -10.58 13.01 7.61
CA TYR A 6 -9.46 13.27 6.69
C TYR A 6 -9.38 14.75 6.28
N LEU A 7 -10.53 15.37 5.99
CA LEU A 7 -10.59 16.79 5.65
C LEU A 7 -10.14 17.68 6.82
N THR A 8 -10.59 17.36 8.03
CA THR A 8 -10.18 18.07 9.25
C THR A 8 -8.68 17.95 9.47
N GLU A 9 -8.12 16.74 9.35
CA GLU A 9 -6.68 16.50 9.54
C GLU A 9 -5.82 17.24 8.50
N VAL A 10 -6.28 17.38 7.26
CA VAL A 10 -5.55 18.15 6.24
C VAL A 10 -5.60 19.66 6.52
N ALA A 11 -6.73 20.17 7.02
CA ALA A 11 -6.89 21.59 7.31
C ALA A 11 -6.17 22.03 8.61
N ARG A 12 -6.25 21.21 9.66
CA ARG A 12 -5.62 21.44 10.96
C ARG A 12 -4.98 20.12 11.44
N PRO A 13 -3.71 19.87 11.06
CA PRO A 13 -3.01 18.65 11.43
C PRO A 13 -2.90 18.51 12.95
N SER A 14 -3.22 17.32 13.46
CA SER A 14 -3.07 17.01 14.87
C SER A 14 -1.59 16.80 15.23
N GLU A 15 -1.23 17.01 16.51
CA GLU A 15 0.11 16.70 16.98
C GLU A 15 0.39 15.20 16.91
N LYS A 16 1.44 14.82 16.19
CA LYS A 16 1.87 13.43 16.04
C LYS A 16 2.52 12.93 17.32
N LYS A 17 1.77 12.19 18.14
CA LYS A 17 2.38 11.40 19.24
C LYS A 17 3.19 10.24 18.63
N ASP A 18 4.48 10.19 18.96
CA ASP A 18 5.43 9.14 18.51
C ASP A 18 5.52 8.93 16.99
N GLY A 19 5.28 9.97 16.19
CA GLY A 19 5.32 9.90 14.72
C GLY A 19 4.17 9.10 14.09
N ARG A 20 3.16 8.70 14.88
CA ARG A 20 1.94 8.05 14.39
C ARG A 20 0.88 9.09 14.05
N LEU A 21 0.08 8.78 13.04
CA LEU A 21 -1.12 9.55 12.70
C LEU A 21 -2.19 9.34 13.81
N PRO A 22 -3.08 10.31 14.02
CA PRO A 22 -4.09 10.22 15.06
C PRO A 22 -5.04 9.04 14.82
N GLN A 23 -5.49 8.45 15.93
CA GLN A 23 -6.58 7.49 15.95
C GLN A 23 -7.90 8.23 16.16
N MET A 24 -8.89 7.88 15.34
CA MET A 24 -10.25 8.38 15.45
C MET A 24 -11.00 7.72 16.60
N GLN A 25 -12.18 8.23 16.94
CA GLN A 25 -13.00 7.78 18.07
C GLN A 25 -13.41 6.29 17.99
N ASP A 26 -13.49 5.74 16.79
CA ASP A 26 -13.82 4.33 16.51
C ASP A 26 -12.58 3.42 16.40
N GLY A 27 -11.39 3.96 16.72
CA GLY A 27 -10.11 3.26 16.58
C GLY A 27 -9.64 3.15 15.12
N TYR A 28 -10.21 3.91 14.19
CA TYR A 28 -9.70 4.01 12.82
C TYR A 28 -8.43 4.87 12.79
N GLU A 29 -7.36 4.36 12.17
CA GLU A 29 -6.13 5.10 11.94
C GLU A 29 -6.17 5.80 10.58
N ILE A 30 -5.94 7.12 10.56
CA ILE A 30 -5.76 7.87 9.32
C ILE A 30 -4.66 7.22 8.48
N ARG A 31 -4.95 6.99 7.19
CA ARG A 31 -4.02 6.41 6.23
C ARG A 31 -3.27 7.51 5.50
N SER A 32 -1.94 7.48 5.59
CA SER A 32 -1.05 8.44 4.93
C SER A 32 -1.28 8.53 3.42
N ILE A 33 -1.64 7.42 2.77
CA ILE A 33 -1.89 7.39 1.32
C ILE A 33 -3.11 8.22 0.92
N ILE A 34 -4.19 8.18 1.71
CA ILE A 34 -5.41 8.96 1.49
C ILE A 34 -5.15 10.43 1.83
N LEU A 35 -4.48 10.67 2.96
CA LEU A 35 -4.09 12.02 3.40
C LEU A 35 -3.26 12.73 2.32
N GLY A 36 -2.19 12.10 1.82
CA GLY A 36 -1.33 12.69 0.79
C GLY A 36 -2.03 12.92 -0.56
N ARG A 37 -3.04 12.11 -0.90
CA ARG A 37 -3.89 12.37 -2.08
C ARG A 37 -4.79 13.58 -1.87
N LEU A 38 -5.40 13.69 -0.70
CA LEU A 38 -6.28 14.80 -0.36
C LEU A 38 -5.51 16.12 -0.31
N GLU A 39 -4.32 16.11 0.29
CA GLU A 39 -3.40 17.25 0.26
C GLU A 39 -3.05 17.66 -1.17
N ARG A 40 -2.74 16.70 -2.05
CA ARG A 40 -2.45 17.00 -3.48
C ARG A 40 -3.66 17.58 -4.21
N LEU A 41 -4.85 17.05 -3.91
CA LEU A 41 -6.10 17.54 -4.48
C LEU A 41 -6.37 18.99 -4.05
N LEU A 42 -6.14 19.34 -2.79
CA LEU A 42 -6.38 20.68 -2.27
C LEU A 42 -5.28 21.69 -2.65
N ARG A 43 -4.02 21.27 -2.76
CA ARG A 43 -2.87 22.15 -3.08
C ARG A 43 -3.02 22.92 -4.40
N ASN A 44 -3.66 22.31 -5.39
CA ASN A 44 -3.77 22.87 -6.73
C ASN A 44 -5.09 23.61 -6.99
N LYS A 45 -5.91 23.83 -5.94
CA LYS A 45 -7.26 24.36 -6.08
C LYS A 45 -7.38 25.74 -5.46
N GLY A 46 -7.79 26.71 -6.28
CA GLY A 46 -8.00 28.09 -5.86
C GLY A 46 -9.29 28.28 -5.07
N SER A 47 -9.39 29.44 -4.40
CA SER A 47 -10.58 29.86 -3.63
C SER A 47 -11.84 30.05 -4.47
N THR A 48 -11.72 30.10 -5.80
CA THR A 48 -12.83 30.27 -6.76
C THR A 48 -13.29 28.95 -7.41
N HIS A 49 -12.80 27.80 -6.96
CA HIS A 49 -13.20 26.51 -7.53
C HIS A 49 -14.66 26.18 -7.21
N SER A 50 -15.48 25.89 -8.21
CA SER A 50 -16.92 25.58 -8.11
C SER A 50 -17.31 24.57 -6.99
N ILE A 51 -16.43 23.63 -6.64
CA ILE A 51 -16.70 22.63 -5.57
C ILE A 51 -15.84 22.81 -4.31
N LEU A 52 -14.59 23.25 -4.47
CA LEU A 52 -13.58 23.23 -3.40
C LEU A 52 -13.22 24.64 -2.92
N GLY A 53 -13.67 25.66 -3.64
CA GLY A 53 -13.54 27.06 -3.26
C GLY A 53 -14.10 27.32 -1.87
N PRO A 54 -15.33 26.87 -1.53
CA PRO A 54 -15.88 27.10 -0.20
C PRO A 54 -15.05 26.44 0.89
N TRP A 55 -14.59 25.20 0.66
CA TRP A 55 -13.64 24.53 1.55
C TRP A 55 -12.37 25.34 1.77
N VAL A 56 -11.72 25.81 0.70
CA VAL A 56 -10.45 26.57 0.77
C VAL A 56 -10.61 27.92 1.48
N GLN A 57 -11.76 28.57 1.34
CA GLN A 57 -12.05 29.84 2.01
C GLN A 57 -12.40 29.63 3.48
N LEU A 58 -13.38 28.78 3.77
CA LEU A 58 -13.94 28.59 5.12
C LEU A 58 -12.98 27.83 6.05
N SER A 59 -12.16 26.90 5.54
CA SER A 59 -11.21 26.15 6.37
C SER A 59 -10.11 27.02 7.00
N LYS A 60 -9.85 28.21 6.43
CA LYS A 60 -8.87 29.18 6.95
C LYS A 60 -9.45 30.11 8.01
N VAL A 61 -10.76 30.14 8.17
CA VAL A 61 -11.43 31.01 9.15
C VAL A 61 -11.31 30.37 10.55
N PRO A 62 -10.95 31.12 11.60
CA PRO A 62 -10.97 30.63 12.96
C PRO A 62 -12.39 30.27 13.41
N ASP A 63 -12.53 29.22 14.23
CA ASP A 63 -13.85 28.74 14.67
C ASP A 63 -14.63 29.80 15.45
N ASP A 64 -13.95 30.66 16.23
CA ASP A 64 -14.60 31.73 16.99
C ASP A 64 -15.34 32.74 16.08
N ARG A 65 -14.76 33.02 14.90
CA ARG A 65 -15.36 33.92 13.91
C ARG A 65 -16.49 33.24 13.14
N LEU A 66 -16.30 31.96 12.80
CA LEU A 66 -17.36 31.15 12.17
C LEU A 66 -18.58 31.03 13.08
N ALA A 67 -18.38 30.81 14.38
CA ALA A 67 -19.47 30.69 15.33
C ALA A 67 -20.28 32.00 15.49
N SER A 68 -19.61 33.15 15.40
CA SER A 68 -20.25 34.46 15.63
C SER A 68 -20.97 35.00 14.39
N ASN A 69 -20.39 34.83 13.19
CA ASN A 69 -20.88 35.44 11.95
C ASN A 69 -21.08 34.40 10.83
N ALA A 70 -21.53 33.18 11.17
CA ALA A 70 -21.65 32.05 10.23
C ALA A 70 -22.39 32.41 8.93
N ASP A 71 -23.57 33.01 9.05
CA ASP A 71 -24.44 33.33 7.91
C ASP A 71 -23.82 34.41 6.99
N GLU A 72 -23.18 35.44 7.57
CA GLU A 72 -22.53 36.50 6.79
C GLU A 72 -21.32 35.97 6.02
N ILE A 73 -20.46 35.19 6.69
CA ILE A 73 -19.26 34.59 6.09
C ILE A 73 -19.65 33.60 5.00
N LEU A 74 -20.72 32.82 5.22
CA LEU A 74 -21.22 31.87 4.23
C LEU A 74 -21.75 32.58 2.99
N ASN A 75 -22.55 33.64 3.14
CA ASN A 75 -23.07 34.40 2.01
C ASN A 75 -21.94 35.05 1.21
N GLN A 76 -20.96 35.68 1.88
CA GLN A 76 -19.77 36.25 1.22
C GLN A 76 -18.99 35.17 0.44
N CYS A 77 -18.87 33.97 1.01
CA CYS A 77 -18.20 32.86 0.36
C CYS A 77 -18.96 32.41 -0.91
N ILE A 78 -20.28 32.27 -0.84
CA ILE A 78 -21.12 31.86 -1.97
C ILE A 78 -21.06 32.91 -3.09
N GLU A 79 -21.20 34.19 -2.76
CA GLU A 79 -21.14 35.31 -3.72
C GLU A 79 -19.77 35.43 -4.42
N SER A 80 -18.69 35.06 -3.72
CA SER A 80 -17.32 35.17 -4.26
C SER A 80 -16.96 34.11 -5.31
N ILE A 81 -17.77 33.06 -5.48
CA ILE A 81 -17.44 31.90 -6.31
C ILE A 81 -18.37 31.86 -7.54
N PRO A 82 -17.85 32.14 -8.75
CA PRO A 82 -18.65 32.04 -9.96
C PRO A 82 -18.97 30.57 -10.26
N ASP A 83 -20.19 30.30 -10.72
CA ASP A 83 -20.70 28.96 -11.05
C ASP A 83 -20.52 27.93 -9.91
N LEU A 84 -20.88 28.32 -8.68
CA LEU A 84 -20.88 27.42 -7.53
C LEU A 84 -21.77 26.20 -7.82
N ASN A 85 -21.26 25.01 -7.51
CA ASN A 85 -22.01 23.78 -7.70
C ASN A 85 -23.27 23.76 -6.83
N MET A 86 -24.42 23.49 -7.45
CA MET A 86 -25.72 23.63 -6.80
C MET A 86 -25.89 22.69 -5.60
N CYS A 87 -25.30 21.49 -5.65
CA CYS A 87 -25.32 20.55 -4.53
C CYS A 87 -24.47 21.03 -3.35
N VAL A 88 -23.35 21.72 -3.62
CA VAL A 88 -22.49 22.30 -2.59
C VAL A 88 -23.21 23.45 -1.90
N GLU A 89 -23.83 24.33 -2.67
CA GLU A 89 -24.62 25.46 -2.15
C GLU A 89 -25.77 24.98 -1.25
N GLN A 90 -26.56 24.00 -1.72
CA GLN A 90 -27.67 23.43 -0.95
C GLN A 90 -27.20 22.80 0.37
N GLU A 91 -26.10 22.05 0.34
CA GLU A 91 -25.57 21.42 1.55
C GLU A 91 -25.00 22.44 2.53
N LEU A 92 -24.31 23.48 2.07
CA LEU A 92 -23.75 24.50 2.96
C LEU A 92 -24.85 25.38 3.58
N SER A 93 -25.84 25.77 2.77
CA SER A 93 -27.02 26.54 3.22
C SER A 93 -27.88 25.76 4.22
N SER A 94 -28.00 24.44 4.04
CA SER A 94 -28.71 23.58 4.98
C SER A 94 -27.91 23.29 6.25
N ALA A 95 -26.59 23.06 6.12
CA ALA A 95 -25.75 22.66 7.23
C ALA A 95 -25.38 23.80 8.17
N LYS A 96 -25.27 25.04 7.64
CA LYS A 96 -24.83 26.25 8.36
C LYS A 96 -23.65 25.96 9.30
N PRO A 97 -22.45 25.69 8.77
CA PRO A 97 -21.32 25.23 9.58
C PRO A 97 -20.82 26.32 10.53
N HIS A 98 -20.84 26.04 11.84
CA HIS A 98 -20.35 26.96 12.88
C HIS A 98 -18.89 26.68 13.28
N SER A 99 -18.33 25.55 12.83
CA SER A 99 -16.96 25.13 13.10
C SER A 99 -16.34 24.44 11.88
N LEU A 100 -15.01 24.32 11.85
CA LEU A 100 -14.31 23.52 10.85
C LEU A 100 -14.83 22.06 10.80
N LYS A 101 -15.19 21.50 11.95
CA LYS A 101 -15.71 20.13 12.05
C LYS A 101 -17.08 20.01 11.36
N ASP A 102 -17.94 21.01 11.49
CA ASP A 102 -19.25 21.02 10.84
C ASP A 102 -19.12 21.18 9.33
N LEU A 103 -18.18 22.03 8.88
CA LEU A 103 -17.83 22.16 7.47
C LEU A 103 -17.32 20.83 6.90
N ALA A 104 -16.42 20.15 7.64
CA ALA A 104 -15.90 18.85 7.25
C ALA A 104 -17.00 17.79 7.19
N ALA A 105 -17.97 17.83 8.12
CA ALA A 105 -19.12 16.94 8.10
C ALA A 105 -20.02 17.20 6.89
N ALA A 106 -20.26 18.46 6.51
CA ALA A 106 -21.01 18.81 5.31
C ALA A 106 -20.34 18.28 4.03
N TYR A 107 -19.03 18.51 3.88
CA TYR A 107 -18.27 17.93 2.77
C TYR A 107 -18.21 16.40 2.83
N GLY A 108 -18.16 15.80 4.01
CA GLY A 108 -18.24 14.36 4.19
C GLY A 108 -19.54 13.77 3.63
N ARG A 109 -20.68 14.47 3.78
CA ARG A 109 -21.96 14.09 3.16
C ARG A 109 -21.95 14.24 1.65
N LEU A 110 -21.38 15.32 1.12
CA LEU A 110 -21.20 15.52 -0.33
C LEU A 110 -20.35 14.40 -0.96
N ILE A 111 -19.24 14.06 -0.31
CA ILE A 111 -18.36 12.97 -0.75
C ILE A 111 -19.09 11.63 -0.71
N ALA A 112 -19.87 11.36 0.34
CA ALA A 112 -20.65 10.13 0.43
C ALA A 112 -21.65 9.98 -0.72
N ARG A 113 -22.29 11.07 -1.15
CA ARG A 113 -23.18 11.09 -2.32
C ARG A 113 -22.45 10.85 -3.65
N ALA A 114 -21.18 11.24 -3.74
CA ALA A 114 -20.38 11.14 -4.96
C ALA A 114 -19.58 9.82 -5.09
N VAL A 115 -19.17 9.20 -3.98
CA VAL A 115 -18.23 8.06 -3.98
C VAL A 115 -18.92 6.70 -3.95
N PHE A 116 -20.01 6.57 -3.20
CA PHE A 116 -20.72 5.31 -3.10
C PHE A 116 -21.62 5.16 -4.32
N ASN A 117 -21.33 4.23 -5.24
CA ASN A 117 -22.32 3.68 -6.18
C ASN A 117 -21.86 2.37 -6.83
N GLU A 118 -22.09 1.25 -6.15
CA GLU A 118 -22.16 -0.07 -6.80
C GLU A 118 -23.51 -0.28 -7.52
N ASN A 119 -24.50 0.60 -7.30
CA ASN A 119 -25.82 0.54 -7.94
C ASN A 119 -25.82 1.28 -9.31
N GLU A 120 -26.25 0.58 -10.37
CA GLU A 120 -26.39 1.13 -11.72
C GLU A 120 -27.36 2.32 -11.80
N GLU A 121 -28.45 2.31 -11.05
CA GLU A 121 -29.43 3.41 -11.05
C GLU A 121 -28.82 4.74 -10.58
N ALA A 122 -27.92 4.64 -9.61
CA ALA A 122 -27.29 5.80 -9.01
C ALA A 122 -26.12 6.32 -9.87
N LYS A 123 -25.49 5.46 -10.68
CA LYS A 123 -24.57 5.89 -11.75
C LYS A 123 -25.32 6.70 -12.82
N SER A 124 -26.50 6.24 -13.24
CA SER A 124 -27.34 6.96 -14.22
C SER A 124 -27.72 8.35 -13.71
N ARG A 125 -28.16 8.47 -12.44
CA ARG A 125 -28.50 9.77 -11.82
C ARG A 125 -27.31 10.74 -11.76
N ILE A 126 -26.10 10.25 -11.49
CA ILE A 126 -24.88 11.07 -11.52
C ILE A 126 -24.59 11.55 -12.93
N GLN A 127 -24.83 10.71 -13.94
CA GLN A 127 -24.57 11.05 -15.34
C GLN A 127 -25.58 12.07 -15.90
N GLU A 128 -26.83 12.03 -15.41
CA GLU A 128 -27.90 12.94 -15.83
C GLU A 128 -27.78 14.35 -15.23
N SER A 129 -27.26 14.47 -14.00
CA SER A 129 -27.09 15.77 -13.33
C SER A 129 -25.68 16.31 -13.53
N LYS A 130 -25.57 17.49 -14.16
CA LYS A 130 -24.29 18.22 -14.34
C LYS A 130 -23.56 18.46 -13.01
N ASP A 131 -24.29 18.83 -11.96
CA ASP A 131 -23.71 19.13 -10.64
C ASP A 131 -23.23 17.87 -9.92
N LEU A 132 -24.01 16.78 -9.95
CA LEU A 132 -23.57 15.51 -9.37
C LEU A 132 -22.39 14.91 -10.14
N HIS A 133 -22.39 15.03 -11.47
CA HIS A 133 -21.27 14.59 -12.30
C HIS A 133 -19.98 15.33 -11.95
N SER A 134 -20.04 16.66 -11.79
CA SER A 134 -18.86 17.44 -11.41
C SER A 134 -18.36 17.11 -9.99
N LEU A 135 -19.25 16.81 -9.04
CA LEU A 135 -18.87 16.27 -7.72
C LEU A 135 -18.18 14.90 -7.83
N TRP A 136 -18.73 14.01 -8.66
CA TRP A 136 -18.14 12.70 -8.93
C TRP A 136 -16.74 12.82 -9.54
N LEU A 137 -16.52 13.75 -10.48
CA LEU A 137 -15.19 13.97 -11.07
C LEU A 137 -14.13 14.36 -10.03
N VAL A 138 -14.52 15.08 -8.97
CA VAL A 138 -13.61 15.52 -7.90
C VAL A 138 -13.36 14.43 -6.86
N PHE A 139 -14.40 13.69 -6.45
CA PHE A 139 -14.32 12.80 -5.29
C PHE A 139 -14.49 11.31 -5.61
N GLY A 140 -15.25 10.96 -6.65
CA GLY A 140 -15.69 9.60 -6.96
C GLY A 140 -15.06 8.97 -8.21
N LYS A 141 -14.30 9.73 -9.00
CA LYS A 141 -13.56 9.18 -10.14
C LYS A 141 -12.38 8.33 -9.66
N VAL A 142 -12.07 7.26 -10.40
CA VAL A 142 -10.87 6.46 -10.15
C VAL A 142 -9.61 7.35 -10.15
N GLY A 143 -8.78 7.21 -9.11
CA GLY A 143 -7.59 8.03 -8.88
C GLY A 143 -7.78 9.24 -7.97
N THR A 144 -9.02 9.51 -7.55
CA THR A 144 -9.32 10.51 -6.50
C THR A 144 -9.02 9.97 -5.09
N PRO A 145 -8.94 10.83 -4.05
CA PRO A 145 -8.46 10.42 -2.73
C PRO A 145 -9.28 9.31 -2.07
N PHE A 146 -10.58 9.25 -2.33
CA PHE A 146 -11.50 8.33 -1.65
C PHE A 146 -11.83 7.06 -2.43
N VAL A 147 -11.36 6.96 -3.67
CA VAL A 147 -11.50 5.75 -4.50
C VAL A 147 -10.20 4.97 -4.44
N VAL A 148 -10.21 3.88 -3.67
CA VAL A 148 -9.05 3.00 -3.52
C VAL A 148 -9.05 1.96 -4.63
N LEU A 149 -7.93 1.83 -5.33
CA LEU A 149 -7.75 0.81 -6.35
C LEU A 149 -7.55 -0.57 -5.72
N GLU A 150 -7.89 -1.63 -6.46
CA GLU A 150 -7.71 -3.00 -6.00
C GLU A 150 -6.25 -3.29 -5.65
N ASN A 151 -5.28 -2.86 -6.46
CA ASN A 151 -3.86 -3.05 -6.18
C ASN A 151 -3.35 -2.30 -4.93
N GLU A 152 -4.11 -1.36 -4.38
CA GLU A 152 -3.76 -0.52 -3.24
C GLU A 152 -4.33 -1.03 -1.91
N TRP A 153 -5.14 -2.08 -1.94
CA TRP A 153 -5.87 -2.57 -0.75
C TRP A 153 -4.94 -2.82 0.45
N LYS A 154 -3.70 -3.28 0.21
CA LYS A 154 -2.71 -3.55 1.27
C LYS A 154 -2.29 -2.28 2.02
N SER A 155 -2.22 -1.15 1.33
CA SER A 155 -1.75 0.12 1.87
C SER A 155 -2.81 0.82 2.71
N VAL A 156 -4.09 0.56 2.44
CA VAL A 156 -5.22 1.16 3.16
C VAL A 156 -5.82 0.27 4.26
N SER A 157 -5.61 -1.04 4.17
CA SER A 157 -6.16 -2.02 5.12
C SER A 157 -5.47 -1.98 6.50
N LYS A 158 -6.20 -2.40 7.53
CA LYS A 158 -5.67 -2.66 8.87
C LYS A 158 -4.75 -3.89 8.83
N ARG A 159 -3.84 -3.99 9.81
CA ARG A 159 -2.95 -5.17 9.92
C ARG A 159 -3.77 -6.45 10.10
N SER A 160 -4.80 -6.42 10.95
CA SER A 160 -5.72 -7.54 11.17
C SER A 160 -6.39 -8.01 9.88
N GLU A 161 -6.88 -7.07 9.05
CA GLU A 161 -7.49 -7.36 7.75
C GLU A 161 -6.49 -8.02 6.78
N ARG A 162 -5.25 -7.52 6.73
CA ARG A 162 -4.19 -8.13 5.92
C ARG A 162 -3.87 -9.55 6.36
N ASP A 163 -3.83 -9.79 7.67
CA ASP A 163 -3.53 -11.10 8.25
C ASP A 163 -4.69 -12.07 7.96
N GLU A 164 -5.94 -11.62 8.06
CA GLU A 164 -7.11 -12.41 7.69
C GLU A 164 -7.15 -12.72 6.20
N HIS A 165 -6.89 -11.73 5.33
CA HIS A 165 -6.78 -11.96 3.88
C HIS A 165 -5.73 -13.03 3.57
N LYS A 166 -4.54 -12.96 4.19
CA LYS A 166 -3.49 -13.99 4.02
C LYS A 166 -3.97 -15.36 4.48
N LYS A 167 -4.68 -15.44 5.60
CA LYS A 167 -5.26 -16.69 6.12
C LYS A 167 -6.25 -17.29 5.12
N ARG A 168 -7.20 -16.49 4.62
CA ARG A 168 -8.18 -16.92 3.61
C ARG A 168 -7.51 -17.36 2.32
N LYS A 169 -6.54 -16.59 1.82
CA LYS A 169 -5.77 -16.95 0.62
C LYS A 169 -5.03 -18.28 0.78
N ARG A 170 -4.42 -18.54 1.93
CA ARG A 170 -3.80 -19.84 2.23
C ARG A 170 -4.82 -20.97 2.25
N SER A 171 -5.98 -20.76 2.85
CA SER A 171 -7.05 -21.77 2.87
C SER A 171 -7.53 -22.12 1.47
N VAL A 172 -7.67 -21.14 0.58
CA VAL A 172 -8.00 -21.38 -0.84
C VAL A 172 -6.90 -22.18 -1.54
N LEU A 173 -5.64 -21.79 -1.35
CA LEU A 173 -4.50 -22.48 -1.97
C LEU A 173 -4.35 -23.93 -1.47
N ALA A 174 -4.57 -24.16 -0.17
CA ALA A 174 -4.57 -25.49 0.44
C ALA A 174 -5.72 -26.34 -0.11
N HIS A 175 -6.93 -25.79 -0.14
CA HIS A 175 -8.07 -26.48 -0.75
C HIS A 175 -7.81 -26.85 -2.21
N GLN A 176 -7.24 -25.94 -3.00
CA GLN A 176 -6.83 -26.21 -4.38
C GLN A 176 -5.72 -27.25 -4.52
N ALA A 177 -4.93 -27.50 -3.48
CA ALA A 177 -3.86 -28.50 -3.47
C ALA A 177 -4.37 -29.88 -2.99
N ASP A 178 -5.25 -29.89 -1.98
CA ASP A 178 -5.68 -31.11 -1.29
C ASP A 178 -6.95 -31.74 -1.88
N THR A 179 -7.65 -31.04 -2.78
CA THR A 179 -8.89 -31.53 -3.38
C THR A 179 -8.61 -32.72 -4.34
N PRO A 180 -9.36 -33.83 -4.21
CA PRO A 180 -9.29 -34.95 -5.16
C PRO A 180 -9.57 -34.48 -6.60
N GLY A 181 -8.67 -34.79 -7.54
CA GLY A 181 -8.76 -34.37 -8.94
C GLY A 181 -8.04 -33.05 -9.28
N GLY A 182 -7.32 -32.44 -8.33
CA GLY A 182 -6.41 -31.34 -8.63
C GLY A 182 -5.24 -31.79 -9.54
N PRO A 183 -4.69 -30.90 -10.39
CA PRO A 183 -3.52 -31.24 -11.20
C PRO A 183 -2.33 -31.58 -10.30
N PRO A 184 -1.47 -32.56 -10.67
CA PRO A 184 -0.26 -32.87 -9.90
C PRO A 184 0.63 -31.63 -9.83
N ARG A 185 1.17 -31.36 -8.65
CA ARG A 185 2.04 -30.21 -8.38
C ARG A 185 3.37 -30.69 -7.85
N ALA A 186 4.44 -30.01 -8.24
CA ALA A 186 5.77 -30.19 -7.67
C ALA A 186 6.29 -28.84 -7.17
N MET A 187 7.02 -28.85 -6.07
CA MET A 187 7.76 -27.68 -5.62
C MET A 187 8.91 -27.44 -6.60
N VAL A 188 8.87 -26.31 -7.31
CA VAL A 188 9.93 -25.89 -8.22
C VAL A 188 10.65 -24.67 -7.67
N LEU A 189 11.96 -24.64 -7.88
CA LEU A 189 12.79 -23.49 -7.57
C LEU A 189 12.90 -22.63 -8.84
N VAL A 190 12.49 -21.37 -8.76
CA VAL A 190 12.56 -20.42 -9.89
C VAL A 190 13.40 -19.22 -9.47
N ASP A 191 14.33 -18.82 -10.34
CA ASP A 191 15.10 -17.58 -10.17
C ASP A 191 14.17 -16.36 -10.29
N LYS A 192 14.40 -15.34 -9.46
CA LYS A 192 13.72 -14.06 -9.65
C LYS A 192 14.24 -13.39 -10.93
N SER A 193 13.38 -12.63 -11.61
CA SER A 193 13.80 -11.80 -12.75
C SER A 193 14.91 -10.82 -12.40
N GLU A 194 14.89 -10.30 -11.16
CA GLU A 194 15.95 -9.46 -10.60
C GLU A 194 16.61 -10.18 -9.40
N PRO A 195 17.90 -10.53 -9.52
CA PRO A 195 18.65 -11.15 -8.43
C PRO A 195 18.73 -10.25 -7.19
N THR A 196 18.44 -10.82 -6.01
CA THR A 196 18.44 -10.06 -4.75
C THR A 196 19.87 -9.77 -4.28
N GLU A 197 20.24 -8.50 -4.17
CA GLU A 197 21.58 -8.09 -3.73
C GLU A 197 21.87 -8.50 -2.27
N SER A 198 23.11 -8.90 -2.01
CA SER A 198 23.57 -9.35 -0.70
C SER A 198 24.40 -8.27 0.00
N PHE A 199 24.21 -8.14 1.30
CA PHE A 199 24.92 -7.17 2.15
C PHE A 199 25.46 -7.86 3.39
N VAL A 200 26.58 -7.37 3.91
CA VAL A 200 27.07 -7.77 5.22
C VAL A 200 26.13 -7.23 6.29
N PHE A 201 25.57 -8.08 7.14
CA PHE A 201 24.72 -7.64 8.25
C PHE A 201 25.56 -7.34 9.48
N LEU A 202 25.64 -6.06 9.85
CA LEU A 202 26.43 -5.59 10.98
C LEU A 202 25.83 -6.14 12.27
N ARG A 203 26.64 -6.90 13.02
CA ARG A 203 26.20 -7.62 14.24
C ARG A 203 25.02 -8.57 13.98
N GLY A 204 24.88 -9.10 12.76
CA GLY A 204 23.81 -10.03 12.39
C GLY A 204 22.42 -9.40 12.28
N SER A 205 22.28 -8.06 12.36
CA SER A 205 20.99 -7.39 12.27
C SER A 205 20.60 -7.11 10.80
N PRO A 206 19.49 -7.67 10.28
CA PRO A 206 19.04 -7.41 8.91
C PRO A 206 18.68 -5.93 8.64
N GLY A 207 18.35 -5.17 9.70
CA GLY A 207 18.07 -3.74 9.63
C GLY A 207 19.31 -2.85 9.57
N ARG A 208 20.51 -3.39 9.87
CA ARG A 208 21.78 -2.68 9.79
C ARG A 208 22.66 -3.31 8.70
N ARG A 209 22.44 -2.86 7.47
CA ARG A 209 23.23 -3.27 6.30
C ARG A 209 24.57 -2.53 6.28
N GLY A 210 25.65 -3.29 6.11
CA GLY A 210 26.99 -2.79 5.85
C GLY A 210 27.29 -2.83 4.34
N GLU A 211 28.53 -3.19 4.01
CA GLU A 211 29.01 -3.23 2.62
C GLU A 211 28.22 -4.23 1.77
N LYS A 212 28.00 -3.85 0.51
CA LYS A 212 27.44 -4.74 -0.52
C LYS A 212 28.47 -5.79 -0.88
N MET A 213 28.04 -7.04 -0.95
CA MET A 213 28.88 -8.16 -1.36
C MET A 213 28.45 -8.66 -2.73
N ASP A 214 29.39 -8.67 -3.67
CA ASP A 214 29.18 -9.31 -4.96
C ASP A 214 29.16 -10.83 -4.78
N ARG A 215 28.28 -11.50 -5.54
CA ARG A 215 28.12 -12.95 -5.46
C ARG A 215 29.37 -13.64 -6.01
N ARG A 216 29.77 -14.72 -5.35
CA ARG A 216 30.90 -15.54 -5.72
C ARG A 216 30.75 -16.94 -5.15
N VAL A 217 31.43 -17.90 -5.77
CA VAL A 217 31.69 -19.19 -5.15
C VAL A 217 32.68 -18.99 -3.98
N PRO A 218 32.59 -19.76 -2.88
CA PRO A 218 33.45 -19.55 -1.72
C PRO A 218 34.94 -19.46 -2.08
N LYS A 219 35.56 -18.31 -1.78
CA LYS A 219 36.97 -18.03 -2.11
C LYS A 219 37.94 -19.08 -1.56
N ILE A 220 37.65 -19.61 -0.37
CA ILE A 220 38.47 -20.63 0.29
C ILE A 220 38.56 -21.93 -0.51
N LEU A 221 37.56 -22.19 -1.36
CA LEU A 221 37.51 -23.33 -2.28
C LEU A 221 38.06 -22.97 -3.67
N GLY A 222 38.76 -21.84 -3.81
CA GLY A 222 39.26 -21.35 -5.10
C GLY A 222 38.20 -20.71 -5.99
N GLY A 223 36.98 -20.51 -5.50
CA GLY A 223 35.85 -20.03 -6.29
C GLY A 223 35.92 -18.56 -6.69
N ASP A 224 35.51 -18.26 -7.92
CA ASP A 224 35.48 -16.92 -8.51
C ASP A 224 34.13 -16.21 -8.37
N PHE A 225 34.11 -14.93 -8.80
CA PHE A 225 32.88 -14.15 -8.91
C PHE A 225 31.96 -14.74 -9.98
N VAL A 226 30.65 -14.70 -9.72
CA VAL A 226 29.62 -15.18 -10.65
C VAL A 226 28.95 -13.99 -11.35
N ASP A 227 28.25 -14.25 -12.47
CA ASP A 227 27.52 -13.19 -13.17
C ASP A 227 26.49 -12.52 -12.23
N LYS A 228 26.53 -11.19 -12.16
CA LYS A 228 25.62 -10.39 -11.33
C LYS A 228 24.15 -10.52 -11.76
N ARG A 229 23.91 -10.91 -13.02
CA ARG A 229 22.59 -11.10 -13.61
C ARG A 229 21.94 -12.43 -13.24
N THR A 230 22.70 -13.40 -12.73
CA THR A 230 22.18 -14.71 -12.33
C THR A 230 22.02 -14.80 -10.81
N SER A 231 21.38 -15.88 -10.34
CA SER A 231 21.37 -16.22 -8.92
C SER A 231 22.72 -16.73 -8.40
N GLY A 232 23.65 -17.10 -9.28
CA GLY A 232 24.90 -17.79 -8.94
C GLY A 232 24.74 -19.29 -8.65
N ARG A 233 23.50 -19.82 -8.72
CA ARG A 233 23.23 -21.23 -8.38
C ARG A 233 23.77 -22.20 -9.41
N LEU A 234 23.66 -21.86 -10.69
CA LEU A 234 24.22 -22.67 -11.78
C LEU A 234 25.74 -22.69 -11.69
N ASP A 235 26.37 -21.53 -11.52
CA ASP A 235 27.82 -21.40 -11.38
C ASP A 235 28.35 -22.24 -10.19
N LEU A 236 27.63 -22.23 -9.05
CA LEU A 236 27.96 -23.07 -7.91
C LEU A 236 27.79 -24.56 -8.23
N ALA A 237 26.72 -24.95 -8.92
CA ALA A 237 26.48 -26.34 -9.30
C ALA A 237 27.58 -26.85 -10.23
N ASP A 238 27.94 -26.06 -11.25
CA ASP A 238 29.00 -26.36 -12.20
C ASP A 238 30.36 -26.50 -11.48
N THR A 239 30.67 -25.62 -10.51
CA THR A 239 31.90 -25.72 -9.71
C THR A 239 31.93 -26.96 -8.82
N ILE A 240 30.77 -27.40 -8.31
CA ILE A 240 30.69 -28.62 -7.50
C ILE A 240 30.97 -29.85 -8.38
N VAL A 241 30.41 -29.93 -9.58
CA VAL A 241 30.56 -31.11 -10.45
C VAL A 241 31.77 -31.03 -11.40
N ASP A 242 32.58 -29.99 -11.28
CA ASP A 242 33.77 -29.77 -12.11
C ASP A 242 34.74 -30.96 -11.99
N PRO A 243 35.20 -31.56 -13.10
CA PRO A 243 36.22 -32.63 -13.08
C PRO A 243 37.52 -32.26 -12.38
N GLU A 244 37.89 -30.98 -12.38
CA GLU A 244 39.07 -30.46 -11.70
C GLU A 244 38.87 -30.32 -10.17
N ASN A 245 37.63 -30.48 -9.68
CA ASN A 245 37.31 -30.52 -8.25
C ASN A 245 37.37 -31.98 -7.72
N PRO A 246 38.45 -32.39 -7.04
CA PRO A 246 38.61 -33.77 -6.59
C PRO A 246 37.67 -34.16 -5.44
N LEU A 247 37.09 -33.20 -4.73
CA LEU A 247 36.26 -33.46 -3.55
C LEU A 247 34.99 -34.23 -3.92
N THR A 248 34.33 -33.84 -5.01
CA THR A 248 33.10 -34.47 -5.47
C THR A 248 33.32 -35.93 -5.85
N ALA A 249 34.40 -36.22 -6.58
CA ALA A 249 34.77 -37.59 -6.91
C ALA A 249 35.07 -38.42 -5.64
N ARG A 250 35.78 -37.85 -4.66
CA ARG A 250 36.10 -38.52 -3.39
C ARG A 250 34.85 -38.87 -2.58
N VAL A 251 33.94 -37.90 -2.42
CA VAL A 251 32.65 -38.11 -1.74
C VAL A 251 31.84 -39.20 -2.44
N PHE A 252 31.77 -39.14 -3.77
CA PHE A 252 31.02 -40.12 -4.56
C PHE A 252 31.59 -41.54 -4.45
N VAL A 253 32.92 -41.70 -4.53
CA VAL A 253 33.58 -43.00 -4.34
C VAL A 253 33.31 -43.54 -2.94
N ASN A 254 33.38 -42.70 -1.90
CA ASN A 254 33.08 -43.12 -0.54
C ASN A 254 31.61 -43.58 -0.41
N TRP A 255 30.67 -42.90 -1.06
CA TRP A 255 29.26 -43.31 -1.09
C TRP A 255 29.07 -44.66 -1.77
N VAL A 256 29.65 -44.86 -2.96
CA VAL A 256 29.56 -46.12 -3.70
C VAL A 256 30.14 -47.27 -2.87
N TRP A 257 31.32 -47.06 -2.27
CA TRP A 257 31.95 -48.05 -1.39
C TRP A 257 31.07 -48.40 -0.18
N THR A 258 30.50 -47.38 0.48
CA THR A 258 29.59 -47.57 1.62
C THR A 258 28.38 -48.41 1.24
N HIS A 259 27.76 -48.15 0.08
CA HIS A 259 26.59 -48.92 -0.38
C HIS A 259 26.93 -50.37 -0.71
N HIS A 260 28.17 -50.65 -1.14
CA HIS A 260 28.60 -52.01 -1.49
C HIS A 260 29.08 -52.83 -0.29
N PHE A 261 29.83 -52.22 0.63
CA PHE A 261 30.51 -52.95 1.71
C PHE A 261 29.92 -52.68 3.10
N GLY A 262 28.89 -51.83 3.21
CA GLY A 262 28.23 -51.49 4.47
C GLY A 262 29.01 -50.54 5.38
N GLN A 263 30.26 -50.20 5.01
CA GLN A 263 31.11 -49.26 5.73
C GLN A 263 31.92 -48.44 4.71
N GLY A 264 31.92 -47.11 4.87
CA GLY A 264 32.71 -46.21 4.04
C GLY A 264 34.21 -46.29 4.31
N LEU A 265 35.02 -45.85 3.34
CA LEU A 265 36.46 -45.64 3.51
C LEU A 265 36.72 -44.61 4.61
N ILE A 266 35.86 -43.60 4.67
CA ILE A 266 35.75 -42.65 5.78
C ILE A 266 34.34 -42.75 6.36
N SER A 267 34.27 -42.82 7.69
CA SER A 267 33.03 -43.02 8.44
C SER A 267 32.02 -41.89 8.30
N THR A 268 32.47 -40.70 7.90
CA THR A 268 31.65 -39.50 7.68
C THR A 268 31.53 -39.22 6.18
N PRO A 269 30.44 -39.65 5.52
CA PRO A 269 30.34 -39.57 4.06
C PRO A 269 30.28 -38.14 3.49
N GLY A 270 30.03 -37.13 4.32
CA GLY A 270 29.87 -35.72 3.91
C GLY A 270 31.01 -34.78 4.32
N ASP A 271 32.02 -35.25 5.05
CA ASP A 271 33.11 -34.42 5.61
C ASP A 271 34.48 -34.72 4.96
N LEU A 272 34.48 -34.94 3.64
CA LEU A 272 35.63 -35.35 2.82
C LEU A 272 36.35 -34.17 2.14
#